data_AF-A0A1I5MG31-F1
#
_entry.id   AF-A0A1I5MG31-F1
#
_cell.length_a   1.000
_cell.length_b   1.000
_cell.length_c   1.000
_cell.angle_alpha   90.00
_cell.angle_beta   90.00
_cell.angle_gamma   90.00
#
_symmetry.space_group_name_H-M   'P 1'
#
loop_
_entity.id
_entity.type
_entity.pdbx_description
1 polymer ?
#
loop_
_entity_poly.entity_id
_entity_poly.type
_entity_poly.pdbx_seq_one_letter_code
_entity_poly.pdbx_strand_id
1 'polypeptide(L)'
;MTEFLNIYLNDQLALGVAWRELARRSARNNRGTELGAALDRVATAIAEDVDTFRRIMDRLAVRTDPVKPLAATAAERLARLKPNGRLRGYSPLSRFLELEVLTMGIDGKKQLWTTLRDLAGLASRLPDVDFDELITRAEHQRTELEPFRVLAGRDAFAAR
;
A
#
# COMPACT_ATOMS: atom_id res chain seq x y z
N MET A 1 19.94 16.89 7.07
CA MET A 1 19.18 15.63 7.14
C MET A 1 20.15 14.47 7.07
N THR A 2 19.95 13.41 7.84
CA THR A 2 20.89 12.28 7.88
C THR A 2 20.80 11.41 6.62
N GLU A 3 21.91 10.79 6.24
CA GLU A 3 21.98 9.83 5.14
C GLU A 3 21.00 8.66 5.35
N PHE A 4 20.88 8.17 6.59
CA PHE A 4 19.94 7.08 6.93
C PHE A 4 18.47 7.45 6.73
N LEU A 5 18.07 8.69 7.04
CA LEU A 5 16.69 9.13 6.79
C LEU A 5 16.41 9.22 5.29
N ASN A 6 17.38 9.64 4.48
CA ASN A 6 17.25 9.68 3.03
C ASN A 6 17.02 8.26 2.44
N ILE A 7 17.86 7.30 2.82
CA ILE A 7 17.73 5.89 2.40
C ILE A 7 16.35 5.35 2.81
N TYR A 8 15.99 5.53 4.09
CA TYR A 8 14.71 5.07 4.62
C TYR A 8 13.51 5.64 3.85
N LEU A 9 13.50 6.95 3.56
CA LEU A 9 12.39 7.57 2.83
C LEU A 9 12.28 7.06 1.39
N ASN A 10 13.41 6.86 0.70
CA ASN A 10 13.37 6.29 -0.66
C ASN A 10 12.87 4.84 -0.68
N ASP A 11 13.29 4.01 0.27
CA ASP A 11 12.80 2.62 0.40
C ASP A 11 11.29 2.57 0.67
N GLN A 12 10.80 3.43 1.56
CA GLN A 12 9.37 3.51 1.89
C GLN A 12 8.53 4.04 0.73
N LEU A 13 9.07 4.99 -0.06
CA LEU A 13 8.39 5.47 -1.28
C LEU A 13 8.21 4.34 -2.29
N ALA A 14 9.25 3.51 -2.48
CA ALA A 14 9.17 2.36 -3.37
C ALA A 14 8.09 1.36 -2.95
N LEU A 15 8.01 1.04 -1.65
CA LEU A 15 6.97 0.17 -1.11
C LEU A 15 5.57 0.79 -1.30
N GLY A 16 5.40 2.07 -0.97
CA GLY A 16 4.11 2.77 -1.16
C GLY A 16 3.62 2.75 -2.61
N VAL A 17 4.52 2.96 -3.57
CA VAL A 17 4.21 2.85 -5.01
C VAL A 17 3.79 1.42 -5.38
N ALA A 18 4.47 0.40 -4.85
CA ALA A 18 4.11 -0.99 -5.10
C ALA A 18 2.70 -1.34 -4.59
N TRP A 19 2.37 -0.93 -3.37
CA TRP A 19 1.05 -1.16 -2.78
C TRP A 19 -0.05 -0.42 -3.53
N ARG A 20 0.21 0.80 -4.00
CA ARG A 20 -0.71 1.55 -4.86
C ARG A 20 -1.05 0.79 -6.14
N GLU A 21 -0.03 0.27 -6.83
CA GLU A 21 -0.25 -0.48 -8.08
C GLU A 21 -0.95 -1.81 -7.84
N LEU A 22 -0.66 -2.50 -6.74
CA LEU A 22 -1.41 -3.69 -6.32
C LEU A 22 -2.88 -3.35 -6.11
N ALA A 23 -3.19 -2.32 -5.33
CA ALA A 23 -4.56 -1.92 -5.01
C ALA A 23 -5.36 -1.59 -6.28
N ARG A 24 -4.77 -0.79 -7.18
CA ARG A 24 -5.37 -0.46 -8.48
C ARG A 24 -5.62 -1.70 -9.35
N ARG A 25 -4.68 -2.65 -9.37
CA ARG A 25 -4.83 -3.90 -10.12
C ARG A 25 -5.94 -4.76 -9.53
N SER A 26 -5.96 -4.94 -8.20
CA SER A 26 -6.97 -5.73 -7.51
C SER A 26 -8.36 -5.12 -7.72
N ALA A 27 -8.48 -3.79 -7.70
CA ALA A 27 -9.74 -3.10 -8.01
C ALA A 27 -10.23 -3.44 -9.43
N ARG A 28 -9.34 -3.34 -10.44
CA ARG A 28 -9.67 -3.74 -11.82
C ARG A 28 -10.11 -5.19 -11.95
N ASN A 29 -9.46 -6.10 -11.23
CA ASN A 29 -9.79 -7.53 -11.25
C ASN A 29 -11.12 -7.88 -10.55
N ASN A 30 -11.63 -6.98 -9.71
CA ASN A 30 -12.91 -7.15 -8.99
C ASN A 30 -13.96 -6.10 -9.42
N ARG A 31 -13.81 -5.49 -10.60
CA ARG A 31 -14.75 -4.47 -11.11
C ARG A 31 -16.18 -5.00 -11.15
N GLY A 32 -17.13 -4.15 -10.74
CA GLY A 32 -18.55 -4.49 -10.72
C GLY A 32 -18.98 -5.31 -9.49
N THR A 33 -18.10 -5.47 -8.50
CA THR A 33 -18.41 -6.09 -7.21
C THR A 33 -18.25 -5.07 -6.07
N GLU A 34 -18.83 -5.36 -4.90
CA GLU A 34 -18.63 -4.55 -3.70
C GLU A 34 -17.15 -4.45 -3.30
N LEU A 35 -16.40 -5.55 -3.45
CA LEU A 35 -14.96 -5.58 -3.23
C LEU A 35 -14.23 -4.64 -4.20
N GLY A 36 -14.64 -4.61 -5.48
CA GLY A 36 -14.07 -3.69 -6.47
C GLY A 36 -14.24 -2.23 -6.05
N ALA A 37 -15.43 -1.86 -5.59
CA ALA A 37 -15.71 -0.50 -5.12
C ALA A 37 -14.90 -0.13 -3.86
N ALA A 38 -14.74 -1.06 -2.92
CA ALA A 38 -13.88 -0.87 -1.75
C ALA A 38 -12.40 -0.70 -2.13
N LEU A 39 -11.90 -1.55 -3.03
CA LEU A 39 -10.53 -1.46 -3.54
C LEU A 39 -10.28 -0.17 -4.32
N ASP A 40 -11.26 0.35 -5.08
CA ASP A 40 -11.12 1.64 -5.77
C ASP A 40 -10.96 2.81 -4.78
N ARG A 41 -11.74 2.82 -3.69
CA ARG A 41 -11.60 3.82 -2.62
C ARG A 41 -10.25 3.73 -1.94
N VAL A 42 -9.84 2.53 -1.55
CA VAL A 42 -8.52 2.29 -0.92
C VAL A 42 -7.37 2.62 -1.86
N ALA A 43 -7.46 2.26 -3.15
CA ALA A 43 -6.44 2.58 -4.14
C ALA A 43 -6.29 4.09 -4.36
N THR A 44 -7.40 4.84 -4.32
CA THR A 44 -7.39 6.31 -4.38
C THR A 44 -6.71 6.88 -3.16
N ALA A 45 -7.09 6.42 -1.96
CA ALA A 45 -6.50 6.89 -0.72
C ALA A 45 -4.98 6.58 -0.66
N ILE A 46 -4.54 5.38 -1.02
CA ILE A 46 -3.10 5.04 -1.10
C ILE A 46 -2.37 5.94 -2.12
N ALA A 47 -3.00 6.32 -3.24
CA ALA A 47 -2.38 7.24 -4.18
C ALA A 47 -2.16 8.62 -3.55
N GLU A 48 -3.15 9.14 -2.83
CA GLU A 48 -3.04 10.39 -2.07
C GLU A 48 -1.99 10.32 -0.94
N ASP A 49 -1.87 9.18 -0.25
CA ASP A 49 -0.78 8.93 0.72
C ASP A 49 0.60 9.02 0.05
N VAL A 50 0.78 8.37 -1.11
CA VAL A 50 2.05 8.41 -1.86
C VAL A 50 2.38 9.83 -2.30
N ASP A 51 1.39 10.60 -2.75
CA ASP A 51 1.62 11.99 -3.16
C ASP A 51 1.90 12.90 -1.95
N THR A 52 1.27 12.63 -0.81
CA THR A 52 1.61 13.30 0.47
C THR A 52 3.04 12.97 0.90
N PHE A 53 3.44 11.71 0.78
CA PHE A 53 4.80 11.28 1.11
C PHE A 53 5.85 11.95 0.23
N ARG A 54 5.59 12.09 -1.07
CA ARG A 54 6.44 12.85 -2.00
C ARG A 54 6.57 14.31 -1.59
N ARG A 55 5.46 14.98 -1.25
CA ARG A 55 5.51 16.37 -0.77
C ARG A 55 6.33 16.52 0.50
N ILE A 56 6.23 15.56 1.42
CA ILE A 56 7.09 15.52 2.62
C ILE A 56 8.56 15.41 2.23
N MET A 57 8.91 14.48 1.33
CA MET A 57 10.28 14.31 0.83
C MET A 57 10.81 15.58 0.15
N ASP A 58 10.00 16.24 -0.68
CA ASP A 58 10.36 17.49 -1.37
C ASP A 58 10.68 18.62 -0.37
N ARG A 59 9.84 18.78 0.67
CA ARG A 59 10.06 19.81 1.72
C ARG A 59 11.27 19.53 2.59
N LEU A 60 11.63 18.26 2.71
CA LEU A 60 12.85 17.86 3.38
C LEU A 60 14.08 18.04 2.47
N ALA A 61 13.91 18.37 1.19
CA ALA A 61 14.95 18.37 0.16
C ALA A 61 15.62 16.99 -0.02
N VAL A 62 14.84 15.91 0.19
CA VAL A 62 15.26 14.56 -0.20
C VAL A 62 15.17 14.45 -1.71
N ARG A 63 16.28 14.10 -2.36
CA ARG A 63 16.22 13.69 -3.77
C ARG A 63 15.50 12.35 -3.83
N THR A 64 14.37 12.30 -4.51
CA THR A 64 13.78 11.04 -4.92
C THR A 64 14.72 10.43 -5.95
N ASP A 65 15.36 9.32 -5.62
CA ASP A 65 16.03 8.53 -6.64
C ASP A 65 14.99 8.03 -7.64
N PRO A 66 15.35 7.85 -8.92
CA PRO A 66 14.41 7.29 -9.87
C PRO A 66 13.99 5.91 -9.37
N VAL A 67 12.80 5.84 -8.76
CA VAL A 67 12.12 4.66 -8.20
C VAL A 67 11.87 3.55 -9.23
N LYS A 68 12.31 3.73 -10.48
CA LYS A 68 12.12 2.81 -11.61
C LYS A 68 12.65 1.39 -11.33
N PRO A 69 13.85 1.16 -10.75
CA PRO A 69 14.34 -0.19 -10.50
C PRO A 69 13.58 -0.90 -9.37
N LEU A 70 13.25 -0.18 -8.30
CA LEU A 70 12.56 -0.75 -7.13
C LEU A 70 11.06 -0.99 -7.39
N ALA A 71 10.40 -0.08 -8.09
CA ALA A 71 9.02 -0.29 -8.55
C ALA A 71 8.92 -1.47 -9.53
N ALA A 72 9.91 -1.65 -10.42
CA ALA A 72 9.99 -2.82 -11.31
C ALA A 72 10.17 -4.14 -10.52
N THR A 73 11.03 -4.14 -9.51
CA THR A 73 11.28 -5.32 -8.66
C THR A 73 10.06 -5.68 -7.80
N ALA A 74 9.38 -4.67 -7.25
CA ALA A 74 8.16 -4.87 -6.48
C ALA A 74 7.00 -5.34 -7.38
N ALA A 75 6.88 -4.77 -8.59
CA ALA A 75 5.94 -5.25 -9.60
C ALA A 75 6.22 -6.70 -10.02
N GLU A 76 7.49 -7.10 -10.14
CA GLU A 76 7.88 -8.48 -10.44
C GLU A 76 7.52 -9.44 -9.28
N ARG A 77 7.75 -9.03 -8.02
CA ARG A 77 7.35 -9.81 -6.82
C ARG A 77 5.82 -9.92 -6.68
N LEU A 78 5.09 -8.85 -6.97
CA LEU A 78 3.63 -8.83 -7.01
C LEU A 78 3.05 -9.61 -8.21
N ALA A 79 3.79 -9.68 -9.32
CA ALA A 79 3.45 -10.53 -10.46
C ALA A 79 3.59 -12.02 -10.11
N ARG A 80 4.54 -12.38 -9.22
CA ARG A 80 4.73 -13.73 -8.67
C ARG A 80 3.67 -14.14 -7.64
N LEU A 81 2.90 -13.19 -7.06
CA LEU A 81 1.71 -13.50 -6.27
C LEU A 81 0.53 -14.04 -7.10
N LYS A 82 0.66 -14.15 -8.42
CA LYS A 82 -0.19 -15.06 -9.20
C LYS A 82 0.10 -16.49 -8.74
N PRO A 83 -0.80 -17.19 -8.04
CA PRO A 83 -0.60 -18.59 -7.78
C PRO A 83 -0.96 -19.36 -9.05
N ASN A 84 0.04 -20.05 -9.59
CA ASN A 84 -0.11 -21.43 -10.06
C ASN A 84 -0.93 -21.65 -11.34
N GLY A 85 -0.35 -21.32 -12.49
CA GLY A 85 -0.46 -22.17 -13.70
C GLY A 85 -1.85 -22.40 -14.30
N ARG A 86 -2.92 -21.78 -13.80
CA ARG A 86 -4.24 -21.86 -14.43
C ARG A 86 -4.33 -20.78 -15.50
N LEU A 87 -4.32 -21.23 -16.75
CA LEU A 87 -4.66 -20.50 -17.97
C LEU A 87 -6.12 -19.95 -17.97
N ARG A 88 -6.80 -19.88 -16.82
CA ARG A 88 -8.21 -19.49 -16.66
C ARG A 88 -8.44 -18.70 -15.35
N GLY A 89 -8.30 -17.37 -15.42
CA GLY A 89 -8.99 -16.42 -14.53
C GLY A 89 -8.39 -16.09 -13.15
N TYR A 90 -8.99 -15.07 -12.51
CA TYR A 90 -8.70 -14.58 -11.16
C TYR A 90 -9.24 -15.56 -10.11
N SER A 91 -8.37 -16.35 -9.47
CA SER A 91 -8.79 -17.40 -8.54
C SER A 91 -9.11 -16.87 -7.14
N PRO A 92 -9.93 -17.59 -6.34
CA PRO A 92 -10.16 -17.26 -4.93
C PRO A 92 -8.85 -17.10 -4.12
N LEU A 93 -7.86 -17.97 -4.35
CA LEU A 93 -6.55 -17.88 -3.72
C LEU A 93 -5.78 -16.62 -4.16
N SER A 94 -5.85 -16.24 -5.44
CA SER A 94 -5.24 -14.99 -5.92
C SER A 94 -5.85 -13.77 -5.24
N ARG A 95 -7.19 -13.75 -5.13
CA ARG A 95 -7.92 -12.68 -4.45
C ARG A 95 -7.51 -12.56 -2.99
N PHE A 96 -7.47 -13.69 -2.29
CA PHE A 96 -7.06 -13.71 -0.89
C PHE A 96 -5.63 -13.20 -0.70
N LEU A 97 -4.66 -13.71 -1.47
CA LEU A 97 -3.27 -13.27 -1.35
C LEU A 97 -3.07 -11.79 -1.69
N GLU A 98 -3.74 -11.27 -2.70
CA GLU A 98 -3.68 -9.84 -3.02
C GLU A 98 -4.24 -8.99 -1.86
N LEU A 99 -5.36 -9.40 -1.24
CA LEU A 99 -5.93 -8.70 -0.09
C LEU A 99 -5.05 -8.82 1.17
N GLU A 100 -4.46 -9.99 1.41
CA GLU A 100 -3.54 -10.21 2.52
C GLU A 100 -2.34 -9.27 2.45
N VAL A 101 -1.75 -9.16 1.26
CA VAL A 101 -0.60 -8.30 1.00
C VAL A 101 -0.96 -6.82 1.09
N LEU A 102 -2.15 -6.43 0.62
CA LEU A 102 -2.63 -5.05 0.78
C LEU A 102 -2.83 -4.68 2.24
N THR A 103 -3.50 -5.52 3.03
CA THR A 103 -3.72 -5.28 4.46
C THR A 103 -2.39 -5.16 5.22
N MET A 104 -1.42 -6.05 4.93
CA MET A 104 -0.07 -5.93 5.50
C MET A 104 0.64 -4.63 5.08
N GLY A 105 0.51 -4.22 3.82
CA GLY A 105 1.08 -2.96 3.32
C GLY A 105 0.46 -1.73 3.97
N ILE A 106 -0.85 -1.74 4.24
CA ILE A 106 -1.56 -0.67 4.95
C ILE A 106 -1.09 -0.57 6.41
N ASP A 107 -0.92 -1.71 7.10
CA ASP A 107 -0.37 -1.75 8.46
C ASP A 107 1.07 -1.20 8.50
N GLY A 108 1.90 -1.58 7.52
CA GLY A 108 3.24 -1.02 7.36
C GLY A 108 3.25 0.49 7.11
N LYS A 109 2.27 1.00 6.33
CA LYS A 109 2.10 2.43 6.08
C LYS A 109 1.67 3.20 7.33
N LYS A 110 0.77 2.63 8.15
CA LYS A 110 0.43 3.21 9.46
C LYS A 110 1.68 3.33 10.34
N GLN A 111 2.48 2.26 10.41
CA GLN A 111 3.74 2.26 11.15
C GLN A 111 4.70 3.33 10.63
N LEU A 112 4.82 3.50 9.31
CA LEU A 112 5.61 4.56 8.68
C LEU A 112 5.17 5.94 9.18
N TRP A 113 3.88 6.25 9.15
CA TRP A 113 3.39 7.56 9.59
C TRP A 113 3.71 7.85 11.05
N THR A 114 3.51 6.88 11.93
CA THR A 114 3.91 6.98 13.34
C THR A 114 5.42 7.18 13.48
N THR A 115 6.24 6.43 12.75
CA THR A 115 7.71 6.56 12.76
C THR A 115 8.16 7.95 12.31
N LEU A 116 7.55 8.51 11.27
CA LEU A 116 7.87 9.86 10.80
C LEU A 116 7.49 10.93 11.82
N ARG A 117 6.28 10.82 12.38
CA ARG A 117 5.75 11.74 13.39
C ARG A 117 6.63 11.75 14.63
N ASP A 118 6.90 10.58 15.20
CA ASP A 118 7.44 10.44 16.56
C ASP A 118 8.96 10.24 16.59
N LEU A 119 9.52 9.41 15.71
CA LEU A 119 10.94 9.03 15.76
C LEU A 119 11.82 9.95 14.90
N ALA A 120 11.32 10.36 13.73
CA ALA A 120 12.02 11.31 12.86
C ALA A 120 11.74 12.78 13.21
N GLY A 121 10.88 13.02 14.21
CA GLY A 121 10.50 14.35 14.68
C GLY A 121 9.87 15.22 13.59
N LEU A 122 9.18 14.63 12.61
CA LEU A 122 8.62 15.41 11.51
C LEU A 122 7.38 16.19 11.93
N ALA A 123 6.69 15.80 12.99
CA ALA A 123 5.55 16.57 13.52
C ALA A 123 5.93 18.01 13.89
N SER A 124 7.12 18.21 14.48
CA SER A 124 7.61 19.55 14.84
C SER A 124 8.22 20.30 13.65
N ARG A 125 8.84 19.57 12.71
CA ARG A 125 9.52 20.16 11.54
C ARG A 125 8.57 20.51 10.40
N LEU A 126 7.43 19.82 10.32
CA LEU A 126 6.39 19.96 9.30
C LEU A 126 5.01 20.07 9.98
N PRO A 127 4.73 21.16 10.72
CA PRO A 127 3.53 21.28 11.56
C PRO A 127 2.22 21.35 10.77
N ASP A 128 2.28 21.54 9.45
CA ASP A 128 1.14 21.57 8.55
C ASP A 128 0.83 20.20 7.93
N VAL A 129 1.63 19.17 8.23
CA VAL A 129 1.33 17.79 7.88
C VAL A 129 0.56 17.15 9.03
N ASP A 130 -0.69 16.82 8.78
CA ASP A 130 -1.54 16.11 9.73
C ASP A 130 -1.21 14.61 9.73
N PHE A 131 -0.23 14.20 10.54
CA PHE A 131 0.14 12.80 10.68
C PHE A 131 -0.94 11.96 11.35
N ASP A 132 -1.79 12.54 12.20
CA ASP A 132 -2.84 11.82 12.90
C ASP A 132 -3.93 11.40 11.92
N GLU A 133 -4.35 12.31 11.04
CA GLU A 133 -5.27 11.98 9.95
C GLU A 133 -4.69 10.93 9.00
N LEU A 134 -3.39 10.99 8.69
CA LEU A 134 -2.74 9.96 7.85
C LEU A 134 -2.76 8.56 8.50
N ILE A 135 -2.59 8.49 9.82
CA ILE A 135 -2.68 7.25 10.59
C ILE A 135 -4.14 6.75 10.62
N THR A 136 -5.10 7.61 10.96
CA THR A 136 -6.53 7.27 10.98
C THR A 136 -7.02 6.81 9.61
N ARG A 137 -6.59 7.47 8.54
CA ARG A 137 -6.93 7.07 7.16
C ARG A 137 -6.37 5.69 6.82
N ALA A 138 -5.17 5.34 7.28
CA ALA A 138 -4.64 3.98 7.12
C ALA A 138 -5.47 2.94 7.89
N GLU A 139 -5.93 3.26 9.10
CA GLU A 139 -6.81 2.39 9.88
C GLU A 139 -8.16 2.16 9.20
N HIS A 140 -8.75 3.21 8.62
CA HIS A 140 -10.00 3.11 7.86
C HIS A 140 -9.83 2.22 6.62
N GLN A 141 -8.76 2.38 5.85
CA GLN A 141 -8.46 1.52 4.70
C GLN A 141 -8.35 0.05 5.09
N ARG A 142 -7.71 -0.24 6.23
CA ARG A 142 -7.60 -1.60 6.77
C ARG A 142 -8.97 -2.17 7.13
N THR A 143 -9.75 -1.42 7.91
CA THR A 143 -11.10 -1.79 8.34
C THR A 143 -12.02 -2.06 7.14
N GLU A 144 -11.85 -1.30 6.07
CA GLU A 144 -12.63 -1.45 4.84
C GLU A 144 -12.32 -2.76 4.09
N LEU A 145 -11.05 -3.18 4.02
CA LEU A 145 -10.66 -4.41 3.30
C LEU A 145 -10.77 -5.68 4.14
N GLU A 146 -10.73 -5.57 5.47
CA GLU A 146 -10.67 -6.73 6.37
C GLU A 146 -11.81 -7.74 6.19
N PRO A 147 -13.10 -7.34 6.09
CA PRO A 147 -14.19 -8.28 5.87
C PRO A 147 -14.02 -9.08 4.57
N PHE A 148 -13.57 -8.42 3.51
CA PHE A 148 -13.35 -9.06 2.21
C PHE A 148 -12.14 -10.01 2.23
N ARG A 149 -11.07 -9.64 2.94
CA ARG A 149 -9.89 -10.49 3.13
C ARG A 149 -10.27 -11.80 3.83
N VAL A 150 -11.02 -11.70 4.92
CA VAL A 150 -11.51 -12.86 5.68
C VAL A 150 -12.41 -13.75 4.82
N LEU A 151 -13.35 -13.16 4.08
CA LEU A 151 -14.24 -13.91 3.19
C LEU A 151 -13.45 -14.62 2.08
N ALA A 152 -12.54 -13.91 1.41
CA ALA A 152 -11.72 -14.48 0.35
C ALA A 152 -10.83 -15.63 0.86
N GLY A 153 -10.31 -15.54 2.09
CA GLY A 153 -9.54 -16.61 2.72
C GLY A 153 -10.39 -17.85 2.99
N ARG A 154 -11.62 -17.67 3.49
CA ARG A 154 -12.58 -18.78 3.68
C ARG A 154 -12.89 -19.47 2.35
N ASP A 155 -13.20 -18.70 1.31
CA ASP A 155 -13.50 -19.23 -0.02
C ASP A 155 -12.30 -19.99 -0.61
N ALA A 156 -11.09 -19.42 -0.48
CA ALA A 156 -9.87 -20.02 -1.01
C ALA A 156 -9.52 -21.36 -0.37
N PHE A 157 -9.73 -21.50 0.94
CA PHE A 157 -9.39 -22.72 1.68
C PHE A 157 -10.53 -23.75 1.74
N ALA A 158 -11.76 -23.34 1.44
CA ALA A 158 -12.90 -24.25 1.28
C ALA A 158 -12.99 -24.87 -0.12
N ALA A 159 -12.37 -24.24 -1.13
CA ALA A 159 -12.32 -24.76 -2.50
C ALA A 159 -11.51 -26.07 -2.56
N ARG A 160 -12.18 -27.18 -2.90
CA ARG A 160 -11.55 -28.48 -3.17
C ARG A 160 -10.82 -28.49 -4.51
#